data_AF-A0AAN8HNW7-F1
#
_entry.id   AF-A0AAN8HNW7-F1
#
_cell.length_a   1.000
_cell.length_b   1.000
_cell.length_c   1.000
_cell.angle_alpha   90.00
_cell.angle_beta   90.00
_cell.angle_gamma   90.00
#
_symmetry.space_group_name_H-M   'P 1'
#
loop_
_entity.id
_entity.type
_entity.pdbx_description
1 polymer ?
#
loop_
_entity_poly.entity_id
_entity_poly.type
_entity_poly.pdbx_seq_one_letter_code
_entity_poly.pdbx_strand_id
1 'polypeptide(L)'
;MEEELFVDKHRLALVQRVKHIEPILDGLFSYKVINRDNYEEILSLHGRRGKRRISKALLKGPLRFRGPGEKEIFYKLLREHESDLLEDLADESENYKKNKKDMKKKKKEKESHGGRKHDGSEDTS
;
A
#
# COMPACT_ATOMS: atom_id res chain seq x y z
N MET A 1 -9.89 -7.44 -5.00
CA MET A 1 -9.82 -5.96 -4.92
C MET A 1 -9.05 -5.48 -3.69
N GLU A 2 -8.40 -6.36 -2.93
CA GLU A 2 -7.49 -5.94 -1.84
C GLU A 2 -6.05 -5.78 -2.34
N GLU A 3 -5.66 -6.50 -3.40
CA GLU A 3 -4.31 -6.44 -3.97
C GLU A 3 -4.01 -5.11 -4.66
N GLU A 4 -4.96 -4.57 -5.42
CA GLU A 4 -4.83 -3.25 -6.06
C GLU A 4 -4.61 -2.15 -5.03
N LEU A 5 -5.46 -2.12 -4.00
CA LEU A 5 -5.36 -1.14 -2.91
C LEU A 5 -4.06 -1.29 -2.13
N PHE A 6 -3.55 -2.52 -1.99
CA PHE A 6 -2.25 -2.78 -1.37
C PHE A 6 -1.11 -2.18 -2.21
N VAL A 7 -1.07 -2.47 -3.51
CA VAL A 7 -0.05 -1.94 -4.41
C VAL A 7 -0.06 -0.42 -4.39
N ASP A 8 -1.24 0.20 -4.47
CA ASP A 8 -1.39 1.66 -4.44
C ASP A 8 -1.01 2.29 -3.09
N LYS A 9 -1.38 1.65 -1.98
CA LYS A 9 -1.04 2.10 -0.62
C LYS A 9 0.46 2.03 -0.34
N HIS A 10 1.14 0.99 -0.83
CA HIS A 10 2.54 0.71 -0.52
C HIS A 10 3.53 1.11 -1.62
N ARG A 11 3.11 1.86 -2.67
CA ARG A 11 3.98 2.26 -3.80
C ARG A 11 5.33 2.82 -3.38
N LEU A 12 5.37 3.70 -2.37
CA LEU A 12 6.62 4.31 -1.92
C LEU A 12 7.59 3.30 -1.31
N ALA A 13 7.07 2.33 -0.55
CA ALA A 13 7.86 1.29 0.06
C ALA A 13 8.34 0.28 -0.99
N LEU A 14 7.48 -0.10 -1.93
CA LEU A 14 7.83 -0.96 -3.07
C LEU A 14 8.97 -0.35 -3.91
N VAL A 15 8.92 0.95 -4.22
CA VAL A 15 10.01 1.63 -4.94
C VAL A 15 11.35 1.55 -4.21
N GLN A 16 11.34 1.55 -2.88
CA GLN A 16 12.56 1.64 -2.07
C GLN A 16 13.12 0.28 -1.68
N ARG A 17 12.26 -0.72 -1.46
CA ARG A 17 12.62 -1.99 -0.83
C ARG A 17 12.69 -3.16 -1.80
N VAL A 18 12.08 -3.08 -3.00
CA VAL A 18 12.18 -4.17 -4.00
C VAL A 18 13.63 -4.33 -4.47
N LYS A 19 14.15 -5.56 -4.37
CA LYS A 19 15.54 -5.94 -4.71
C LYS A 19 15.61 -6.78 -5.99
N HIS A 20 14.55 -7.51 -6.32
CA HIS A 20 14.42 -8.44 -7.44
C HIS A 20 13.40 -7.92 -8.45
N ILE A 21 13.61 -6.69 -8.93
CA ILE A 21 12.70 -6.05 -9.90
C ILE A 21 12.82 -6.62 -11.32
N GLU A 22 13.96 -7.21 -11.68
CA GLU A 22 14.19 -7.82 -13.00
C GLU A 22 13.20 -8.94 -13.33
N PRO A 23 13.06 -10.01 -12.51
CA PRO A 23 12.12 -11.07 -12.81
C PRO A 23 10.67 -10.59 -12.76
N ILE A 24 10.36 -9.59 -11.92
CA ILE A 24 9.03 -8.95 -11.91
C ILE A 24 8.79 -8.21 -13.24
N LEU A 25 9.77 -7.47 -13.75
CA LEU A 25 9.67 -6.77 -15.03
C LEU A 25 9.49 -7.74 -16.20
N ASP A 26 10.27 -8.84 -16.21
CA ASP A 26 10.17 -9.91 -17.21
C ASP A 26 8.82 -10.62 -17.16
N GLY A 27 8.31 -10.88 -15.96
CA GLY A 27 6.97 -11.42 -15.75
C GLY A 27 5.89 -10.51 -16.33
N LEU A 28 5.96 -9.20 -16.03
CA LEU A 28 4.99 -8.24 -16.57
C LEU A 28 5.01 -8.16 -18.09
N PHE A 29 6.18 -8.29 -18.72
CA PHE A 29 6.31 -8.36 -20.17
C PHE A 29 5.72 -9.67 -20.71
N SER A 30 6.03 -10.80 -20.07
CA SER A 30 5.54 -12.13 -20.45
C SER A 30 4.01 -12.24 -20.37
N TYR A 31 3.41 -11.65 -19.33
CA TYR A 31 1.96 -11.55 -19.14
C TYR A 31 1.32 -10.42 -19.98
N LYS A 32 2.07 -9.74 -20.85
CA LYS A 32 1.61 -8.63 -21.70
C LYS A 32 0.98 -7.46 -20.93
N VAL A 33 1.34 -7.32 -19.65
CA VAL A 33 0.98 -6.17 -18.80
C VAL A 33 1.79 -4.93 -19.21
N ILE A 34 2.95 -5.11 -19.80
CA ILE A 34 3.71 -4.03 -20.45
C ILE A 34 4.03 -4.43 -21.89
N ASN A 35 4.10 -3.44 -22.77
CA ASN A 35 4.57 -3.65 -24.14
C ASN A 35 6.11 -3.61 -24.19
N ARG A 36 6.65 -3.95 -25.36
CA ARG A 36 8.09 -3.99 -25.60
C ARG A 36 8.76 -2.62 -25.40
N ASP A 37 8.12 -1.54 -25.86
CA ASP A 37 8.66 -0.19 -25.73
C ASP A 37 8.83 0.20 -24.25
N ASN A 38 7.80 -0.03 -23.43
CA ASN A 38 7.88 0.23 -21.99
C ASN A 38 8.92 -0.67 -21.31
N TYR A 39 9.03 -1.94 -21.74
CA TYR A 39 10.02 -2.88 -21.21
C TYR A 39 11.45 -2.39 -21.49
N GLU A 40 11.77 -2.07 -22.74
CA GLU A 40 13.09 -1.59 -23.15
C GLU A 40 13.42 -0.23 -22.54
N GLU A 41 12.46 0.70 -22.48
CA GLU A 41 12.63 2.01 -21.82
C GLU A 41 12.98 1.83 -20.33
N ILE A 42 12.22 0.99 -19.62
CA ILE A 42 12.44 0.75 -18.20
C ILE A 42 13.77 0.00 -17.98
N LEU A 43 14.07 -1.00 -18.82
CA LEU A 43 15.32 -1.77 -18.74
C LEU A 43 16.54 -0.88 -19.03
N SER A 44 16.43 0.14 -19.88
CA SER A 44 17.52 1.09 -20.12
C SER A 44 17.96 1.86 -18.85
N LEU A 45 17.11 1.89 -17.80
CA LEU A 45 17.40 2.58 -16.54
C LEU A 45 18.35 1.81 -15.61
N HIS A 46 18.77 0.59 -15.99
CA HIS A 46 19.49 -0.40 -15.17
C HIS A 46 20.90 0.01 -14.65
N GLY A 47 21.40 1.23 -14.93
CA GLY A 47 22.73 1.69 -14.49
C GLY A 47 22.93 1.73 -12.95
N ARG A 48 23.92 2.48 -12.43
CA ARG A 48 24.34 2.46 -10.99
C ARG A 48 23.26 2.75 -9.92
N ARG A 49 22.05 3.15 -10.31
CA ARG A 49 20.87 3.35 -9.44
C ARG A 49 19.68 2.46 -9.85
N GLY A 50 19.94 1.41 -10.62
CA GLY A 50 19.03 0.76 -11.57
C GLY A 50 17.73 0.29 -10.94
N LYS A 51 17.79 -0.56 -9.92
CA LYS A 51 16.62 -1.24 -9.36
C LYS A 51 15.56 -0.30 -8.79
N ARG A 52 15.98 0.71 -8.03
CA ARG A 52 15.07 1.75 -7.49
C ARG A 52 14.47 2.62 -8.60
N ARG A 53 15.26 2.94 -9.63
CA ARG A 53 14.76 3.72 -10.78
C ARG A 53 13.79 2.94 -11.63
N ILE A 54 14.07 1.66 -11.89
CA ILE A 54 13.20 0.71 -12.58
C ILE A 54 11.88 0.59 -11.82
N SER A 55 11.92 0.28 -10.52
CA SER A 55 10.72 0.16 -9.68
C SER A 55 9.88 1.44 -9.71
N LYS A 56 10.54 2.61 -9.62
CA LYS A 56 9.87 3.91 -9.72
C LYS A 56 9.24 4.14 -11.09
N ALA A 57 9.96 3.86 -12.18
CA ALA A 57 9.49 4.05 -13.54
C ALA A 57 8.32 3.13 -13.85
N LEU A 58 8.42 1.85 -13.46
CA LEU A 58 7.37 0.85 -13.61
C LEU A 58 6.08 1.26 -12.88
N LEU A 59 6.20 1.62 -11.59
CA LEU A 59 5.05 2.01 -10.78
C LEU A 59 4.44 3.35 -11.23
N LYS A 60 5.25 4.32 -11.68
CA LYS A 60 4.76 5.65 -12.13
C LYS A 60 4.31 5.70 -13.58
N GLY A 61 4.83 4.80 -14.42
CA GLY A 61 4.52 4.69 -15.84
C GLY A 61 3.40 3.68 -16.06
N PRO A 62 3.70 2.51 -16.65
CA PRO A 62 2.67 1.61 -17.16
C PRO A 62 1.74 1.08 -16.07
N LEU A 63 2.22 0.80 -14.85
CA LEU A 63 1.35 0.27 -13.78
C LEU A 63 0.43 1.33 -13.14
N ARG A 64 0.62 2.63 -13.40
CA ARG A 64 -0.19 3.68 -12.77
C ARG A 64 -1.64 3.67 -13.23
N PHE A 65 -1.88 3.36 -14.50
CA PHE A 65 -3.20 3.44 -15.15
C PHE A 65 -3.80 2.06 -15.46
N ARG A 66 -3.16 1.01 -14.97
CA ARG A 66 -3.55 -0.38 -15.20
C ARG A 66 -4.73 -0.77 -14.31
N GLY A 67 -5.59 -1.63 -14.83
CA GLY A 67 -6.79 -2.09 -14.14
C GLY A 67 -6.50 -3.12 -13.05
N PRO A 68 -7.56 -3.60 -12.38
CA PRO A 68 -7.44 -4.55 -11.26
C PRO A 68 -6.68 -5.83 -11.63
N GLY A 69 -6.90 -6.36 -12.84
CA GLY A 69 -6.26 -7.62 -13.29
C GLY A 69 -4.76 -7.51 -13.48
N GLU A 70 -4.26 -6.38 -13.98
CA GLU A 70 -2.82 -6.19 -14.15
C GLU A 70 -2.11 -5.88 -12.83
N LYS A 71 -2.80 -5.22 -11.90
CA LYS A 71 -2.30 -5.03 -10.52
C LYS A 71 -2.27 -6.36 -9.77
N GLU A 72 -3.21 -7.26 -10.02
CA GLU A 72 -3.20 -8.62 -9.48
C GLU A 72 -1.98 -9.41 -9.99
N ILE A 73 -1.66 -9.33 -11.29
CA ILE A 73 -0.46 -9.97 -11.87
C ILE A 73 0.81 -9.41 -11.22
N PHE A 74 0.91 -8.09 -11.07
CA PHE A 74 2.04 -7.47 -10.38
C PHE A 74 2.17 -7.94 -8.93
N TYR A 75 1.06 -8.05 -8.21
CA TYR A 75 1.05 -8.57 -6.84
C TYR A 75 1.48 -10.04 -6.76
N LYS A 76 1.06 -10.89 -7.71
CA LYS A 76 1.49 -12.29 -7.80
C LYS A 76 3.00 -12.40 -8.02
N LEU A 77 3.55 -11.60 -8.94
CA LEU A 77 5.00 -11.55 -9.20
C LEU A 77 5.79 -11.05 -7.99
N LEU A 78 5.27 -10.04 -7.27
CA LEU A 78 5.85 -9.62 -5.99
C LEU A 78 5.83 -10.76 -4.97
N ARG A 79 4.76 -11.54 -4.89
CA ARG A 79 4.68 -12.66 -3.94
C ARG A 79 5.66 -13.78 -4.25
N GLU A 80 5.93 -14.00 -5.53
CA GLU A 80 6.85 -15.05 -6.00
C GLU A 80 8.31 -14.68 -5.77
N HIS A 81 8.69 -13.42 -5.97
CA HIS A 81 10.09 -12.97 -5.90
C HIS A 81 10.46 -12.17 -4.65
N GLU A 82 9.47 -11.66 -3.93
CA GLU A 82 9.59 -10.72 -2.81
C GLU A 82 8.54 -11.02 -1.73
N SER A 83 8.30 -12.31 -1.41
CA SER A 83 7.36 -12.74 -0.36
C SER A 83 7.61 -12.04 0.98
N ASP A 84 8.89 -11.97 1.37
CA ASP A 84 9.32 -11.39 2.65
C ASP A 84 8.96 -9.90 2.72
N LEU A 85 9.10 -9.19 1.60
CA LEU A 85 8.72 -7.79 1.50
C LEU A 85 7.19 -7.61 1.62
N LEU A 86 6.40 -8.53 1.07
CA LEU A 86 4.95 -8.47 1.22
C LEU A 86 4.53 -8.72 2.68
N GLU A 87 5.17 -9.66 3.36
CA GLU A 87 4.93 -9.93 4.79
C GLU A 87 5.27 -8.70 5.65
N ASP A 88 6.47 -8.11 5.45
CA ASP A 88 6.88 -6.88 6.12
C ASP A 88 5.86 -5.73 5.93
N LEU A 89 5.38 -5.55 4.70
CA LEU A 89 4.43 -4.48 4.37
C LEU A 89 3.00 -4.79 4.84
N ALA A 90 2.61 -6.05 4.88
CA ALA A 90 1.32 -6.51 5.40
C ALA A 90 1.25 -6.29 6.92
N ASP A 91 2.32 -6.62 7.64
CA ASP A 91 2.43 -6.38 9.08
C ASP A 91 2.40 -4.88 9.41
N GLU A 92 3.10 -4.06 8.63
CA GLU A 92 3.00 -2.59 8.73
C GLU A 92 1.57 -2.07 8.48
N SER A 93 0.81 -2.72 7.60
CA SER A 93 -0.58 -2.39 7.27
C SER A 93 -1.60 -2.84 8.34
N GLU A 94 -1.41 -4.01 8.94
CA GLU A 94 -2.26 -4.55 10.02
C GLU A 94 -2.05 -3.79 11.34
N ASN A 95 -0.82 -3.39 11.64
CA ASN A 95 -0.53 -2.58 12.82
C ASN A 95 -1.24 -1.20 12.76
N TYR A 96 -1.45 -0.65 11.55
CA TYR A 96 -2.23 0.57 11.33
C TYR A 96 -3.74 0.37 11.57
N LYS A 97 -4.32 -0.80 11.25
CA LYS A 97 -5.74 -1.11 11.51
C LYS A 97 -6.02 -1.28 13.01
N LYS A 98 -5.08 -1.89 13.74
CA LYS A 98 -5.14 -2.08 15.19
C LYS A 98 -5.15 -0.73 15.91
N ASN A 99 -4.20 0.15 15.58
CA ASN A 99 -4.12 1.51 16.14
C ASN A 99 -5.35 2.39 15.84
N LYS A 100 -5.99 2.24 14.67
CA LYS A 100 -7.21 3.01 14.32
C LYS A 100 -8.45 2.56 15.09
N LYS A 101 -8.57 1.26 15.41
CA LYS A 101 -9.65 0.73 16.27
C LYS A 101 -9.53 1.28 17.69
N ASP A 102 -8.31 1.35 18.22
CA ASP A 102 -8.04 1.87 19.56
C ASP A 102 -8.31 3.38 19.67
N MET A 103 -7.99 4.16 18.62
CA MET A 103 -8.35 5.59 18.56
C MET A 103 -9.86 5.85 18.48
N LYS A 104 -10.63 5.01 17.77
CA LYS A 104 -12.10 5.13 17.74
C LYS A 104 -12.74 4.75 19.09
N LYS A 105 -12.16 3.79 19.83
CA LYS A 105 -12.64 3.39 21.15
C LYS A 105 -12.45 4.51 22.19
N LYS A 106 -11.30 5.19 22.16
CA LYS A 106 -10.99 6.33 23.04
C LYS A 106 -11.86 7.57 22.83
N LYS A 107 -12.43 7.75 21.63
CA LYS A 107 -13.29 8.91 21.32
C LYS A 107 -14.73 8.73 21.83
N LYS A 108 -15.20 7.48 21.96
CA LYS A 108 -16.57 7.17 22.41
C LYS A 108 -16.76 7.25 23.93
N GLU A 109 -15.70 7.06 24.72
CA GLU A 109 -15.76 7.17 26.20
C GLU A 109 -15.74 8.60 26.72
N LYS A 110 -15.23 9.57 25.94
CA LYS A 110 -15.17 10.98 26.35
C LYS A 110 -16.50 11.74 26.21
N GLU A 111 -17.45 11.23 25.42
CA GLU A 111 -18.78 11.85 25.26
C GLU A 111 -19.82 11.31 26.26
N SER A 112 -19.54 10.21 26.97
CA SER A 112 -20.51 9.56 27.85
C SER A 112 -20.46 9.97 29.33
N HIS A 113 -19.53 10.85 29.75
CA HIS A 113 -19.39 11.26 31.16
C HIS A 113 -19.83 12.70 31.48
N GLY A 114 -20.33 13.45 30.50
CA GLY A 114 -20.86 14.80 30.70
C GLY A 114 -22.37 14.80 30.96
N GLY A 115 -22.83 14.18 32.05
CA GLY A 115 -24.26 14.08 32.30
C GLY A 115 -24.62 13.66 33.71
N ARG A 116 -24.28 14.50 34.70
CA ARG A 116 -25.00 14.56 35.99
C ARG A 116 -24.49 15.73 36.82
N LYS A 117 -25.35 16.75 36.97
CA LYS A 117 -25.89 17.26 38.24
C LYS A 117 -26.35 18.71 38.03
N HIS A 118 -27.65 18.92 38.12
CA HIS A 118 -28.21 20.10 38.79
C HIS A 118 -29.48 19.61 39.48
N ASP A 119 -29.26 19.03 40.66
CA ASP A 119 -30.24 19.00 41.73
C ASP A 119 -30.11 20.37 42.42
N GLY A 120 -31.23 21.07 42.56
CA GLY A 120 -31.27 22.45 43.00
C GLY A 120 -32.70 22.86 43.24
N SER A 121 -33.33 22.17 44.17
CA SER A 121 -34.50 22.65 44.91
C SER A 121 -34.14 23.96 45.61
N GLU A 122 -34.83 25.05 45.27
CA GLU A 122 -34.97 26.20 46.17
C GLU A 122 -36.45 26.53 46.28
N ASP A 123 -37.04 25.95 47.32
CA ASP A 123 -38.20 26.44 48.04
C ASP A 123 -37.83 27.80 48.66
N THR A 124 -38.52 28.87 48.29
CA THR A 124 -38.61 30.07 49.15
C THR A 124 -40.00 30.69 49.03
N SER A 125 -40.77 30.45 50.09
CA SER A 125 -41.83 31.27 50.75
C SER A 125 -42.71 32.23 49.94
#